data_AF-A0A963NQ01-F1
#
_entry.id   AF-A0A963NQ01-F1
#
_cell.length_a   1.000
_cell.length_b   1.000
_cell.length_c   1.000
_cell.angle_alpha   90.00
_cell.angle_beta   90.00
_cell.angle_gamma   90.00
#
_symmetry.space_group_name_H-M   'P 1'
#
loop_
_entity.id
_entity.type
_entity.pdbx_description
1 polymer ?
#
loop_
_entity_poly.entity_id
_entity_poly.type
_entity_poly.pdbx_seq_one_letter_code
_entity_poly.pdbx_strand_id
1 'polypeptide(L)' 'TSLDLSRTGIQDLSSLTNYATLESLQLRGNEIEYPGGLFGMTQLRELDLSDNRITFMTDLSI' A
#
# COMPACT_ATOMS: atom_id res chain seq x y z
N THR A 1 9.55 -11.59 -6.04
CA THR A 1 8.13 -12.02 -6.17
C THR A 1 7.23 -10.81 -6.40
N SER A 2 6.22 -10.91 -7.26
CA SER A 2 5.32 -9.80 -7.59
C SER A 2 3.86 -10.15 -7.30
N LEU A 3 3.06 -9.15 -6.91
CA LEU A 3 1.62 -9.25 -6.69
C LEU A 3 0.92 -8.01 -7.28
N ASP A 4 -0.13 -8.23 -8.07
CA ASP A 4 -0.96 -7.17 -8.63
C ASP A 4 -2.38 -7.26 -8.05
N LEU A 5 -2.79 -6.18 -7.40
CA LEU A 5 -4.10 -5.98 -6.78
C LEU A 5 -4.76 -4.68 -7.27
N SER A 6 -4.37 -4.21 -8.46
CA SER A 6 -4.88 -2.99 -9.04
C SER A 6 -6.40 -3.06 -9.25
N ARG A 7 -7.13 -2.00 -8.91
CA ARG A 7 -8.58 -1.85 -9.14
C ARG A 7 -9.43 -2.94 -8.50
N THR A 8 -9.10 -3.34 -7.28
CA THR A 8 -9.83 -4.38 -6.52
C THR A 8 -10.68 -3.82 -5.39
N GLY A 9 -10.67 -2.50 -5.17
CA GLY A 9 -11.45 -1.85 -4.12
C GLY A 9 -10.81 -1.96 -2.73
N ILE A 10 -9.49 -2.19 -2.67
CA ILE A 10 -8.77 -2.29 -1.40
C ILE A 10 -8.79 -0.94 -0.68
N GLN A 11 -9.10 -0.97 0.61
CA GLN A 11 -9.05 0.19 1.51
C GLN A 11 -8.02 -0.02 2.63
N ASP A 12 -7.90 -1.26 3.11
CA ASP A 12 -7.00 -1.66 4.20
C ASP A 12 -5.92 -2.63 3.69
N LEU A 13 -4.67 -2.36 4.07
CA LEU A 13 -3.48 -3.13 3.72
C LEU A 13 -2.97 -4.00 4.88
N SER A 14 -3.66 -4.04 6.02
CA SER A 14 -3.24 -4.79 7.23
C SER A 14 -2.93 -6.27 6.95
N SER A 15 -3.69 -6.89 6.03
CA SER A 15 -3.50 -8.29 5.61
C SER A 15 -2.24 -8.53 4.76
N LEU A 16 -1.63 -7.48 4.20
CA LEU A 16 -0.46 -7.61 3.34
C LEU A 16 0.86 -7.79 4.11
N THR A 17 0.84 -7.57 5.42
CA THR A 17 2.00 -7.70 6.33
C THR A 17 2.65 -9.09 6.30
N ASN A 18 1.89 -10.14 5.98
CA ASN A 18 2.41 -11.51 5.87
C ASN A 18 3.25 -11.76 4.60
N TYR A 19 3.23 -10.84 3.64
CA TYR A 19 3.96 -10.97 2.38
C TYR A 19 5.26 -10.15 2.39
N ALA A 20 5.97 -10.15 3.51
CA ALA A 20 7.21 -9.37 3.71
C ALA A 20 8.33 -9.66 2.69
N THR A 21 8.24 -10.78 1.95
CA THR A 21 9.18 -11.17 0.89
C THR A 21 8.80 -10.68 -0.51
N LEU A 22 7.66 -9.98 -0.67
CA LEU A 22 7.31 -9.36 -1.94
C LEU A 22 8.33 -8.30 -2.36
N GLU A 23 8.65 -8.29 -3.64
CA GLU A 23 9.58 -7.35 -4.26
C GLU A 23 8.85 -6.32 -5.13
N SER A 24 7.66 -6.64 -5.63
CA SER A 24 6.85 -5.74 -6.45
C SER A 24 5.37 -5.87 -6.04
N LEU A 25 4.72 -4.73 -5.81
CA LEU A 25 3.32 -4.66 -5.39
C LEU A 25 2.60 -3.55 -6.17
N GLN A 26 1.59 -3.93 -6.95
CA GLN A 26 0.76 -3.00 -7.71
C GLN A 26 -0.59 -2.84 -6.98
N LEU A 27 -0.88 -1.63 -6.51
CA LEU A 27 -2.11 -1.27 -5.78
C LEU A 27 -2.84 -0.11 -6.45
N ARG A 28 -2.57 0.11 -7.74
CA ARG A 28 -3.14 1.23 -8.50
C ARG A 28 -4.66 1.18 -8.55
N GLY A 29 -5.31 2.33 -8.40
CA GLY A 29 -6.76 2.43 -8.64
C GLY A 29 -7.60 1.79 -7.53
N ASN A 30 -7.11 1.81 -6.30
CA ASN A 30 -7.83 1.34 -5.12
C ASN A 30 -8.36 2.53 -4.29
N GLU A 31 -8.82 2.27 -3.07
CA GLU A 31 -9.41 3.26 -2.17
C GLU A 31 -8.57 3.44 -0.90
N ILE A 32 -7.26 3.23 -1.00
CA ILE A 32 -6.33 3.29 0.14
C ILE A 32 -6.17 4.73 0.59
N GLU A 33 -6.43 5.00 1.87
CA GLU A 33 -6.22 6.32 2.49
C GLU A 33 -4.92 6.36 3.30
N TYR A 34 -4.51 5.24 3.88
CA TYR A 34 -3.33 5.13 4.72
C TYR A 34 -2.49 3.89 4.35
N PRO A 35 -1.23 4.05 3.90
CA PRO A 35 -0.40 2.93 3.45
C PRO A 35 0.32 2.19 4.60
N GLY A 36 -0.06 2.38 5.86
CA GLY A 36 0.70 1.83 7.00
C GLY A 36 0.76 0.30 7.08
N GLY A 37 -0.17 -0.42 6.43
CA GLY A 37 -0.06 -1.88 6.30
C GLY A 37 1.15 -2.37 5.49
N LEU A 38 1.85 -1.45 4.80
CA LEU A 38 3.11 -1.74 4.09
C LEU A 38 4.34 -1.61 5.00
N PHE A 39 4.19 -1.13 6.24
CA PHE A 39 5.30 -1.07 7.18
C PHE A 39 5.83 -2.48 7.47
N GLY A 40 7.10 -2.72 7.16
CA GLY A 40 7.75 -4.03 7.31
C GLY A 40 7.90 -4.83 6.03
N MET A 41 7.39 -4.35 4.88
CA MET A 41 7.70 -4.94 3.57
C MET A 41 9.11 -4.55 3.10
N THR A 42 10.15 -4.97 3.84
CA THR A 42 11.55 -4.53 3.65
C THR A 42 12.17 -4.97 2.34
N GLN A 43 11.60 -5.98 1.68
CA GLN A 43 12.07 -6.49 0.39
C GLN A 43 11.44 -5.79 -0.81
N LEU A 44 10.47 -4.88 -0.59
CA LEU A 44 9.74 -4.21 -1.67
C LEU A 44 10.68 -3.25 -2.43
N ARG A 45 10.74 -3.42 -3.75
CA ARG A 45 11.55 -2.62 -4.68
C ARG A 45 10.69 -1.78 -5.61
N GLU A 46 9.47 -2.24 -5.89
CA GLU A 46 8.51 -1.58 -6.76
C GLU A 46 7.15 -1.49 -6.06
N LEU A 47 6.57 -0.28 -6.06
CA LEU A 47 5.27 0.00 -5.45
C LEU A 47 4.52 1.01 -6.31
N ASP A 48 3.33 0.64 -6.78
CA ASP A 48 2.40 1.57 -7.41
C ASP A 48 1.18 1.78 -6.50
N LEU A 49 1.05 3.00 -5.96
CA LEU A 49 -0.10 3.48 -5.18
C LEU A 49 -0.88 4.57 -5.92
N SER A 50 -0.64 4.77 -7.22
CA SER A 50 -1.35 5.77 -8.02
C SER A 50 -2.86 5.50 -8.04
N ASP A 51 -3.64 6.54 -8.31
CA ASP A 51 -5.11 6.46 -8.35
C ASP A 51 -5.73 5.90 -7.04
N ASN A 52 -5.15 6.22 -5.87
CA ASN A 52 -5.71 5.95 -4.54
C ASN A 52 -6.19 7.23 -3.84
N ARG A 53 -6.69 7.11 -2.61
CA ARG A 53 -7.18 8.22 -1.77
C ARG A 53 -6.17 8.64 -0.70
N ILE A 54 -4.88 8.41 -0.93
CA ILE A 54 -3.83 8.73 0.05
C ILE A 54 -3.75 10.24 0.18
N THR A 55 -4.37 10.76 1.23
CA THR A 55 -4.26 12.15 1.65
C THR A 55 -3.18 12.26 2.72
N PHE A 56 -2.25 13.20 2.56
CA PHE A 56 -1.30 13.53 3.61
C PHE A 56 -2.07 14.05 4.82
N MET A 57 -2.22 13.21 5.85
CA MET A 57 -2.59 13.69 7.18
C MET A 57 -1.40 14.45 7.74
N THR A 58 -1.36 15.77 7.51
CA THR A 58 -0.61 16.67 8.39
C THR A 58 -1.33 16.70 9.72
N ASP A 59 -1.14 15.67 10.54
CA ASP A 59 -1.46 15.77 11.96
C ASP A 59 -0.33 16.59 12.61
N LEU A 60 -0.40 17.91 12.39
CA LEU A 60 0.37 18.92 13.12
C LEU A 60 -0.40 19.26 14.40
N SER A 61 -0.59 18.25 15.25
CA SER A 61 -0.92 18.50 16.65
C SER A 61 0.37 18.90 17.37
N ILE A 62 0.64 20.20 17.39
CA ILE A 62 1.69 20.89 18.16
C ILE A 62 1.28 20.98 19.64
#